data_AF-A0AAV9GBN2-F1
#
_entry.id   AF-A0AAV9GBN2-F1
#
_cell.length_a   1.000
_cell.length_b   1.000
_cell.length_c   1.000
_cell.angle_alpha   90.00
_cell.angle_beta   90.00
_cell.angle_gamma   90.00
#
_symmetry.space_group_name_H-M   'P 1'
#
loop_
_entity.id
_entity.type
_entity.pdbx_description
1 polymer ?
#
loop_
_entity_poly.entity_id
_entity_poly.type
_entity_poly.pdbx_seq_one_letter_code
_entity_poly.pdbx_strand_id
1 'polypeptide(L)'
;MRLSQILVALGFTTGALAQCRPGLNWYLEPNDCICMLSTTGELLTQQTNSICAQMRYRTIDGVCMVDKDMRQEFKDRCKALKQESVIGHCR
;
A
#
# COMPACT_ATOMS: atom_id res chain seq x y z
N MET A 1 -21.02 45.28 -12.94
CA MET A 1 -21.18 44.57 -11.66
C MET A 1 -20.77 43.12 -11.89
N ARG A 2 -19.77 42.67 -11.14
CA ARG A 2 -19.23 41.31 -11.16
C ARG A 2 -20.17 40.40 -10.38
N LEU A 3 -20.36 39.17 -10.84
CA LEU A 3 -20.67 38.02 -9.99
C LEU A 3 -20.20 36.75 -10.72
N SER A 4 -18.94 36.41 -10.47
CA SER A 4 -18.42 35.05 -10.57
C SER A 4 -19.20 34.16 -9.61
N GLN A 5 -19.59 32.96 -10.03
CA GLN A 5 -19.51 31.76 -9.19
C GLN A 5 -19.19 30.55 -10.09
N ILE A 6 -17.93 30.14 -10.03
CA ILE A 6 -17.44 28.87 -10.58
C ILE A 6 -17.66 27.83 -9.47
N LEU A 7 -18.60 26.90 -9.66
CA LEU A 7 -18.68 25.70 -8.83
C LEU A 7 -17.90 24.57 -9.50
N VAL A 8 -16.64 24.42 -9.09
CA VAL A 8 -15.87 23.19 -9.26
C VAL A 8 -16.30 22.25 -8.12
N ALA A 9 -17.16 21.29 -8.43
CA ALA A 9 -17.39 20.13 -7.55
C ALA A 9 -16.46 19.00 -8.01
N LEU A 10 -15.27 18.98 -7.43
CA LEU A 10 -14.38 17.83 -7.41
C LEU A 10 -15.07 16.70 -6.63
N GLY A 11 -15.37 15.60 -7.32
CA GLY A 11 -15.90 14.38 -6.74
C GLY A 11 -15.21 13.13 -7.28
N PHE A 12 -13.89 13.18 -7.45
CA PHE A 12 -13.11 11.95 -7.68
C PHE A 12 -13.00 11.21 -6.35
N THR A 13 -13.50 9.97 -6.32
CA THR A 13 -12.81 8.75 -5.90
C THR A 13 -13.85 7.71 -5.47
N THR A 14 -14.41 6.98 -6.44
CA THR A 14 -14.82 5.60 -6.15
C THR A 14 -13.55 4.83 -5.83
N GLY A 15 -13.23 4.75 -4.54
CA GLY A 15 -12.17 3.90 -4.03
C GLY A 15 -12.39 2.48 -4.55
N ALA A 16 -11.37 1.92 -5.19
CA ALA A 16 -11.35 0.55 -5.64
C ALA A 16 -11.68 -0.36 -4.45
N LEU A 17 -12.86 -0.98 -4.48
CA LEU A 17 -13.12 -2.16 -3.66
C LEU A 17 -12.20 -3.24 -4.21
N ALA A 18 -11.04 -3.40 -3.56
CA ALA A 18 -10.23 -4.59 -3.68
C ALA A 18 -11.11 -5.76 -3.22
N GLN A 19 -11.81 -6.38 -4.16
CA GLN A 19 -12.59 -7.59 -3.94
C GLN A 19 -11.60 -8.70 -3.61
N CYS A 20 -11.51 -9.02 -2.32
CA CYS A 20 -10.75 -10.14 -1.78
C CYS A 20 -11.13 -11.41 -2.55
N ARG A 21 -10.14 -12.06 -3.18
CA ARG A 21 -10.30 -13.40 -3.77
C ARG A 21 -10.75 -14.38 -2.67
N PRO A 22 -11.76 -15.23 -2.92
CA PRO A 22 -12.17 -16.25 -1.97
C PRO A 22 -11.09 -17.35 -1.92
N GLY A 23 -10.40 -17.46 -0.79
CA GLY A 23 -9.39 -18.51 -0.55
C GLY A 23 -8.12 -18.05 0.17
N LEU A 24 -7.84 -16.74 0.25
CA LEU A 24 -6.66 -16.18 0.90
C LEU A 24 -7.06 -15.04 1.85
N ASN A 25 -7.58 -15.40 3.01
CA ASN A 25 -7.81 -14.49 4.13
C ASN A 25 -6.46 -14.13 4.78
N TRP A 26 -5.67 -13.28 4.14
CA TRP A 26 -4.56 -12.62 4.84
C TRP A 26 -5.13 -11.44 5.63
N TYR A 27 -5.30 -11.63 6.93
CA TYR A 27 -5.68 -10.56 7.83
C TYR A 27 -4.40 -9.84 8.27
N LEU A 28 -4.07 -8.74 7.59
CA LEU A 28 -3.00 -7.85 8.03
C LEU A 28 -3.41 -7.22 9.37
N GLU A 29 -2.64 -7.40 10.44
CA GLU A 29 -2.82 -6.64 11.66
C GLU A 29 -2.66 -5.13 11.39
N PRO A 30 -3.11 -4.23 12.29
CA PRO A 30 -3.06 -2.79 11.99
C PRO A 30 -1.66 -2.30 11.59
N ASN A 31 -0.58 -2.92 12.07
CA ASN A 31 0.80 -2.53 11.77
C ASN A 31 1.43 -3.30 10.61
N ASP A 32 0.66 -4.13 9.93
CA ASP A 32 1.19 -5.01 8.90
C ASP A 32 1.24 -4.32 7.54
N CYS A 33 2.41 -4.38 6.92
CA CYS A 33 2.74 -3.78 5.65
C CYS A 33 3.36 -4.80 4.68
N ILE A 34 3.01 -4.74 3.40
CA ILE A 34 3.49 -5.64 2.36
C ILE A 34 3.62 -4.92 1.02
N CYS A 35 4.66 -5.23 0.24
CA CYS A 35 4.74 -4.81 -1.15
C CYS A 35 3.91 -5.77 -2.02
N MET A 36 3.16 -5.22 -2.98
CA MET A 36 2.33 -6.01 -3.89
C MET A 36 2.28 -5.37 -5.27
N LEU A 37 1.94 -6.17 -6.29
CA LEU A 37 1.59 -5.66 -7.61
C LEU A 37 0.17 -5.09 -7.58
N SER A 38 0.02 -3.82 -7.95
CA SER A 38 -1.27 -3.13 -8.02
C SER A 38 -2.15 -3.65 -9.17
N THR A 39 -1.54 -4.25 -10.19
CA THR A 39 -2.24 -4.80 -11.37
C THR A 39 -2.84 -6.18 -11.10
N THR A 40 -2.09 -7.07 -10.45
CA THR A 40 -2.48 -8.48 -10.25
C THR A 40 -2.89 -8.80 -8.82
N GLY A 41 -2.55 -7.93 -7.87
CA GLY A 41 -2.72 -8.19 -6.44
C GLY A 41 -1.70 -9.16 -5.87
N GLU A 42 -0.68 -9.55 -6.64
CA GLU A 42 0.34 -10.52 -6.21
C GLU A 42 1.23 -9.92 -5.11
N LEU A 43 1.46 -10.72 -4.06
CA LEU A 43 2.26 -10.31 -2.91
C LEU A 43 3.75 -10.54 -3.18
N LEU A 44 4.53 -9.49 -3.00
CA LEU A 44 5.97 -9.48 -3.25
C LEU A 44 6.73 -9.67 -1.93
N THR A 45 6.71 -10.91 -1.42
CA THR A 45 7.27 -11.26 -0.10
C THR A 45 8.78 -11.03 -0.02
N GLN A 46 9.55 -11.35 -1.08
CA GLN A 46 10.99 -11.10 -1.08
C GLN A 46 11.33 -9.61 -0.99
N GLN A 47 10.63 -8.79 -1.78
CA GLN A 47 10.77 -7.34 -1.77
C GLN A 47 10.36 -6.77 -0.41
N THR A 48 9.27 -7.27 0.15
CA THR A 48 8.79 -6.91 1.49
C THR A 48 9.84 -7.20 2.56
N ASN A 49 10.41 -8.41 2.57
CA ASN A 49 11.45 -8.80 3.52
C ASN A 49 12.69 -7.90 3.42
N SER A 50 13.13 -7.60 2.20
CA SER A 50 14.28 -6.74 1.95
C SER A 50 14.05 -5.31 2.47
N ILE A 51 12.91 -4.70 2.13
CA ILE A 51 12.57 -3.35 2.59
C ILE A 51 12.40 -3.34 4.11
N CYS A 52 11.74 -4.34 4.67
CA CYS A 52 11.53 -4.46 6.11
C CYS A 52 12.86 -4.50 6.87
N ALA A 53 13.81 -5.32 6.39
CA ALA A 53 15.14 -5.42 6.97
C ALA A 53 15.93 -4.09 6.87
N GLN A 54 15.83 -3.38 5.74
CA GLN A 54 16.46 -2.06 5.57
C GLN A 54 15.91 -1.01 6.52
N MET A 55 14.61 -1.08 6.83
CA MET A 55 13.95 -0.22 7.80
C MET A 55 14.11 -0.71 9.25
N ARG A 56 14.86 -1.80 9.48
CA ARG A 56 15.10 -2.42 10.81
C ARG A 56 13.83 -2.96 11.48
N TYR A 57 12.80 -3.27 10.70
CA TYR A 57 11.58 -3.92 11.17
C TYR A 57 11.66 -5.43 11.04
N ARG A 58 10.76 -6.12 11.77
CA ARG A 58 10.65 -7.57 11.71
C ARG A 58 9.63 -7.98 10.66
N THR A 59 9.92 -9.08 9.98
CA THR A 59 8.99 -9.73 9.07
C THR A 59 8.44 -11.00 9.70
N ILE A 60 7.12 -11.19 9.64
CA ILE A 60 6.44 -12.43 10.01
C ILE A 60 5.60 -12.86 8.80
N ASP A 61 5.76 -14.11 8.35
CA ASP A 61 5.01 -14.68 7.21
C ASP A 61 5.02 -13.84 5.92
N GLY A 62 6.12 -13.13 5.66
CA GLY A 62 6.27 -12.26 4.48
C GLY A 62 5.60 -10.89 4.59
N VAL A 63 5.14 -10.53 5.80
CA VAL A 63 4.54 -9.25 6.16
C VAL A 63 5.49 -8.48 7.07
N CYS A 64 5.67 -7.19 6.81
CA CYS A 64 6.51 -6.31 7.62
C CYS A 64 5.68 -5.64 8.71
N MET A 65 6.10 -5.78 9.98
CA MET A 65 5.47 -5.12 11.12
C MET A 65 6.02 -3.70 11.26
N VAL A 66 5.37 -2.73 10.62
CA VAL A 66 5.80 -1.32 10.55
C VAL A 66 4.96 -0.46 11.48
N ASP A 67 5.62 0.38 12.29
CA ASP A 67 4.93 1.37 13.12
C ASP A 67 4.07 2.30 12.27
N LYS A 68 2.97 2.78 12.83
CA LYS A 68 2.00 3.63 12.13
C LYS A 68 2.65 4.83 11.41
N ASP A 69 3.62 5.45 12.06
CA ASP A 69 4.30 6.65 11.56
C ASP A 69 5.27 6.33 10.41
N MET A 70 5.72 5.09 10.29
CA MET A 70 6.68 4.63 9.27
C MET A 70 6.02 3.93 8.08
N ARG A 71 4.69 3.74 8.10
CA ARG A 71 3.95 3.09 7.01
C ARG A 71 4.10 3.83 5.69
N GLN A 72 4.10 5.16 5.72
CA GLN A 72 4.25 5.95 4.49
C GLN A 72 5.65 5.74 3.89
N GLU A 73 6.69 5.73 4.70
CA GLU A 73 8.05 5.43 4.24
C GLU A 73 8.14 4.02 3.63
N PHE A 74 7.53 3.02 4.26
CA PHE A 74 7.47 1.67 3.70
C PHE A 74 6.81 1.67 2.31
N LYS A 75 5.69 2.36 2.15
CA LYS A 75 4.98 2.48 0.86
C LYS A 75 5.83 3.13 -0.22
N ASP A 76 6.57 4.17 0.15
CA ASP A 76 7.43 4.89 -0.77
C ASP A 76 8.65 4.05 -1.19
N ARG A 77 9.19 3.23 -0.28
CA ARG A 77 10.25 2.26 -0.61
C ARG A 77 9.78 1.16 -1.57
N CYS A 78 8.57 0.62 -1.41
CA CYS A 78 8.02 -0.34 -2.37
C CYS A 78 7.88 0.28 -3.77
N LYS A 79 7.40 1.53 -3.86
CA LYS A 79 7.31 2.25 -5.14
C LYS A 79 8.67 2.55 -5.77
N ALA A 80 9.70 2.74 -4.95
CA ALA A 80 11.06 3.02 -5.40
C ALA A 80 11.78 1.81 -6.03
N LEU A 81 11.20 0.60 -5.99
CA LEU A 81 11.79 -0.61 -6.56
C LEU A 81 11.94 -0.59 -8.09
N LYS A 82 11.47 0.46 -8.77
CA LYS A 82 11.49 0.64 -10.24
C LYS A 82 10.89 -0.54 -11.02
N GLN A 83 10.10 -1.36 -10.35
CA GLN A 83 9.29 -2.42 -10.93
C GLN A 83 7.91 -1.83 -11.24
N GLU A 84 7.41 -2.10 -12.44
CA GLU A 84 6.12 -1.57 -12.87
C GLU A 84 5.02 -2.04 -11.91
N SER A 85 4.14 -1.12 -11.52
CA SER A 85 2.96 -1.41 -10.71
C SER A 85 3.23 -1.94 -9.29
N VAL A 86 4.44 -1.80 -8.72
CA VAL A 86 4.66 -2.16 -7.32
C VAL A 86 4.21 -1.05 -6.38
N ILE A 87 3.36 -1.41 -5.41
CA ILE A 87 2.88 -0.52 -4.36
C ILE A 87 3.15 -1.15 -2.99
N GLY A 88 3.30 -0.30 -1.96
CA GLY A 88 3.17 -0.77 -0.59
C GLY A 88 1.72 -0.67 -0.13
N HIS A 89 1.26 -1.71 0.53
CA HIS A 89 -0.04 -1.77 1.19
C HIS A 89 0.17 -1.98 2.68
N CYS A 90 -0.52 -1.20 3.50
CA CYS A 90 -0.55 -1.36 4.95
C CYS A 90 -1.99 -1.20 5.41
N ARG A 91 -2.39 -1.97 6.43
CA ARG A 91 -3.70 -1.80 7.09
C ARG A 91 -3.72 -0.62 8.06
#